data_AF-A0A7Y2GVL9-F1
#
_entry.id   AF-A0A7Y2GVL9-F1
#
_cell.length_a   1.000
_cell.length_b   1.000
_cell.length_c   1.000
_cell.angle_alpha   90.00
_cell.angle_beta   90.00
_cell.angle_gamma   90.00
#
_symmetry.space_group_name_H-M   'P 1'
#
loop_
_entity.id
_entity.type
_entity.pdbx_description
1 polymer ?
#
loop_
_entity_poly.entity_id
_entity_poly.type
_entity_poly.pdbx_seq_one_letter_code
_entity_poly.pdbx_strand_id
1 'polypeptide(L)'
;SGAILGLASLVRGTLAPFVLVLAFGFALSGVLKGKLPAVVLRRTAIFVIAFLIIIFPWLARNRLVAGQWFFGASSTSLYVSIQQYSGEKNIIFSSDDWNSWQKDRAKRYAAARVGALGEIDVDRSYGISAYEEFTKLEIGDVARNGIKKVFYLWGGGNLLKGEFSKKLYTLVAGLSVLGIILCLLKIISFRTFGFALAGVLYACSLYDFYLGRGLVLHSFLIFAFVVAGIWNSRVRIWQHWLLWLPAVYLTLAHLVFHVEARYSFPARPFLIVFAAVGLSLLFPRLLGFTMRPDAEN
;
A
#
# COMPACT_ATOMS: atom_id res chain seq x y z
N SER A 1 0.65 2.63 -19.75
CA SER A 1 0.54 2.98 -18.32
C SER A 1 -0.73 3.78 -18.00
N GLY A 2 -1.07 4.85 -18.74
CA GLY A 2 -2.25 5.69 -18.48
C GLY A 2 -3.59 4.93 -18.50
N ALA A 3 -3.82 4.12 -19.54
CA ALA A 3 -5.02 3.27 -19.64
C ALA A 3 -5.14 2.26 -18.49
N ILE A 4 -4.03 1.67 -18.02
CA ILE A 4 -4.03 0.73 -16.88
C ILE A 4 -4.47 1.44 -15.61
N LEU A 5 -3.98 2.66 -15.36
CA LEU A 5 -4.43 3.47 -14.23
C LEU A 5 -5.89 3.91 -14.38
N GLY A 6 -6.36 4.14 -15.62
CA GLY A 6 -7.76 4.39 -15.92
C GLY A 6 -8.63 3.22 -15.48
N LEU A 7 -8.27 2.00 -15.91
CA LEU A 7 -8.95 0.76 -15.52
C LEU A 7 -8.90 0.53 -14.01
N ALA A 8 -7.74 0.75 -13.38
CA ALA A 8 -7.59 0.64 -11.93
C ALA A 8 -8.48 1.66 -11.18
N SER A 9 -8.65 2.86 -11.73
CA SER A 9 -9.50 3.91 -11.14
C SER A 9 -10.99 3.62 -11.32
N LEU A 10 -11.39 2.82 -12.31
CA LEU A 10 -12.78 2.32 -12.40
C LEU A 10 -13.10 1.35 -11.25
N VAL A 11 -12.11 0.59 -10.77
CA VAL A 11 -12.26 -0.28 -9.59
C VAL A 11 -12.27 0.54 -8.30
N ARG A 12 -11.44 1.60 -8.25
CA ARG A 12 -11.34 2.46 -7.07
C ARG A 12 -11.08 3.91 -7.47
N GLY A 13 -12.14 4.72 -7.49
CA GLY A 13 -12.07 6.10 -7.98
C GLY A 13 -11.14 7.03 -7.18
N THR A 14 -10.77 6.65 -5.95
CA THR A 14 -9.73 7.34 -5.15
C THR A 14 -8.33 7.27 -5.76
N LEU A 15 -8.10 6.43 -6.78
CA LEU A 15 -6.86 6.38 -7.54
C LEU A 15 -6.80 7.43 -8.67
N ALA A 16 -7.94 8.02 -9.06
CA ALA A 16 -7.98 8.99 -10.14
C ALA A 16 -7.06 10.22 -9.91
N PRO A 17 -7.02 10.82 -8.71
CA PRO A 17 -6.09 11.92 -8.42
C PRO A 17 -4.61 11.52 -8.52
N PHE A 18 -4.27 10.24 -8.35
CA PHE A 18 -2.89 9.77 -8.43
C PHE A 18 -2.28 9.95 -9.82
N VAL A 19 -3.10 9.94 -10.87
CA VAL A 19 -2.65 10.25 -12.23
C VAL A 19 -2.12 11.67 -12.33
N LEU A 20 -2.72 12.63 -11.64
CA LEU A 20 -2.26 14.01 -11.61
C LEU A 20 -0.91 14.12 -10.89
N VAL A 21 -0.74 13.41 -9.78
CA VAL A 21 0.54 13.37 -9.03
C VAL A 21 1.65 12.78 -9.90
N LEU A 22 1.39 11.69 -10.62
CA LEU A 22 2.37 11.08 -11.52
C LEU A 22 2.68 12.00 -12.71
N ALA A 23 1.66 12.58 -13.34
CA ALA A 23 1.84 13.51 -14.45
C ALA A 23 2.66 14.74 -14.03
N PHE A 24 2.35 15.30 -12.85
CA PHE A 24 3.11 16.39 -12.24
C PHE A 24 4.54 15.97 -11.94
N GLY A 25 4.77 14.79 -11.34
CA GLY A 25 6.11 14.26 -11.08
C GLY A 25 6.95 14.11 -12.34
N PHE A 26 6.35 13.61 -13.43
CA PHE A 26 7.03 13.54 -14.73
C PHE A 26 7.36 14.92 -15.29
N ALA A 27 6.42 15.86 -15.24
CA ALA A 27 6.65 17.23 -15.69
C ALA A 27 7.76 17.92 -14.88
N LEU A 28 7.67 17.88 -13.55
CA LEU A 28 8.64 18.47 -12.62
C LEU A 28 10.04 17.86 -12.83
N SER A 29 10.14 16.54 -13.03
CA SER A 29 11.43 15.89 -13.30
C SER A 29 12.10 16.40 -14.59
N GLY A 30 11.32 16.83 -15.57
CA GLY A 30 11.82 17.49 -16.78
C GLY A 30 12.28 18.92 -16.48
N VAL A 31 11.50 19.70 -15.74
CA VAL A 31 11.88 21.08 -15.34
C VAL A 31 13.21 21.08 -14.59
N LEU A 32 13.35 20.21 -13.58
CA LEU A 32 14.54 20.16 -12.72
C LEU A 32 15.82 19.78 -13.48
N LYS A 33 15.71 19.16 -14.64
CA LYS A 33 16.86 18.83 -15.50
C LYS A 33 17.19 19.94 -16.50
N GLY A 34 16.58 21.12 -16.37
CA GLY A 34 16.83 22.29 -17.20
C GLY A 34 16.32 22.17 -18.64
N LYS A 35 15.66 21.07 -18.99
CA LYS A 35 15.05 20.82 -20.29
C LYS A 35 13.82 19.97 -20.04
N LEU A 36 12.63 20.48 -20.35
CA LEU A 36 11.43 19.66 -20.50
C LEU A 36 11.40 19.20 -21.96
N PRO A 37 11.97 18.03 -22.30
CA PRO A 37 12.06 17.62 -23.69
C PRO A 37 10.61 17.49 -24.20
N ALA A 38 10.34 17.96 -25.42
CA ALA A 38 9.01 17.82 -26.03
C ALA A 38 8.50 16.36 -25.97
N VAL A 39 9.42 15.39 -25.96
CA VAL A 39 9.16 13.97 -25.75
C VAL A 39 8.52 13.66 -24.38
N VAL A 40 8.98 14.26 -23.28
CA VAL A 40 8.40 14.05 -21.93
C VAL A 40 7.01 14.64 -21.87
N LEU A 41 6.82 15.88 -22.36
CA LEU A 41 5.50 16.51 -22.39
C LEU A 41 4.51 15.68 -23.22
N ARG A 42 4.92 15.23 -24.41
CA ARG A 42 4.11 14.36 -25.27
C ARG A 42 3.75 13.05 -24.57
N ARG A 43 4.69 12.39 -23.88
CA ARG A 43 4.43 11.15 -23.15
C ARG A 43 3.49 11.36 -21.97
N THR A 44 3.65 12.43 -21.21
CA THR A 44 2.74 12.81 -20.11
C THR A 44 1.35 13.12 -20.65
N ALA A 45 1.24 13.86 -21.77
CA ALA A 45 -0.04 14.13 -22.41
C ALA A 45 -0.74 12.85 -22.89
N ILE A 46 -0.04 11.96 -23.59
CA ILE A 46 -0.57 10.65 -24.02
C ILE A 46 -1.03 9.84 -22.80
N PHE A 47 -0.25 9.84 -21.72
CA PHE A 47 -0.59 9.17 -20.47
C PHE A 47 -1.89 9.70 -19.86
N VAL A 48 -2.05 11.02 -19.76
CA VAL A 48 -3.26 11.67 -19.22
C VAL A 48 -4.46 11.45 -20.14
N ILE A 49 -4.30 11.60 -21.46
CA ILE A 49 -5.37 11.37 -22.43
C ILE A 49 -5.85 9.92 -22.36
N ALA A 50 -4.94 8.95 -22.34
CA ALA A 50 -5.29 7.54 -22.23
C ALA A 50 -6.02 7.22 -20.92
N PHE A 51 -5.68 7.89 -19.82
CA PHE A 51 -6.43 7.79 -18.57
C PHE A 51 -7.84 8.40 -18.69
N LEU A 52 -7.94 9.62 -19.24
CA LEU A 52 -9.19 10.34 -19.40
C LEU A 52 -10.18 9.58 -20.29
N ILE A 53 -9.74 9.01 -21.41
CA ILE A 53 -10.59 8.21 -22.31
C ILE A 53 -11.28 7.07 -21.56
N ILE A 54 -10.59 6.42 -20.61
CA ILE A 54 -11.14 5.29 -19.84
C ILE A 54 -12.08 5.77 -18.73
N ILE A 55 -11.72 6.83 -17.99
CA ILE A 55 -12.49 7.27 -16.83
C ILE A 55 -13.66 8.20 -17.19
N PHE A 56 -13.56 8.93 -18.30
CA PHE A 56 -14.55 9.94 -18.66
C PHE A 56 -15.96 9.36 -18.89
N PRO A 57 -16.17 8.20 -19.55
CA PRO A 57 -17.50 7.59 -19.64
C PRO A 57 -18.11 7.30 -18.27
N TRP A 58 -17.30 6.84 -17.32
CA TRP A 58 -17.74 6.59 -15.94
C TRP A 58 -18.09 7.89 -15.21
N LEU A 59 -17.25 8.93 -15.32
CA LEU A 59 -17.53 10.25 -14.75
C LEU A 59 -18.79 10.89 -15.35
N ALA A 60 -18.98 10.78 -16.67
CA ALA A 60 -20.15 11.28 -17.36
C ALA A 60 -21.42 10.56 -16.89
N ARG A 61 -21.39 9.23 -16.81
CA ARG A 61 -22.49 8.43 -16.23
C ARG A 61 -22.80 8.90 -14.80
N ASN A 62 -21.77 9.05 -13.97
CA ASN A 62 -21.92 9.52 -12.59
C ASN A 62 -22.59 10.89 -12.55
N ARG A 63 -22.18 11.84 -13.40
CA ARG A 63 -22.79 13.18 -13.51
C ARG A 63 -24.25 13.14 -13.96
N LEU A 64 -24.60 12.24 -14.87
CA LEU A 64 -25.98 12.07 -15.34
C LEU A 64 -26.88 11.48 -14.26
N VAL A 65 -26.40 10.47 -13.52
CA VAL A 65 -27.18 9.80 -12.47
C VAL A 65 -27.28 10.65 -11.20
N ALA A 66 -26.19 11.31 -10.80
CA ALA A 66 -26.08 12.01 -9.53
C ALA A 66 -26.39 13.51 -9.60
N GLY A 67 -26.44 14.09 -10.81
CA GLY A 67 -26.51 15.54 -10.96
C GLY A 67 -25.21 16.29 -10.65
N GLN A 68 -24.13 15.60 -10.25
CA GLN A 68 -22.83 16.19 -9.88
C GLN A 68 -21.65 15.30 -10.29
N TRP A 69 -20.47 15.90 -10.51
CA TRP A 69 -19.24 15.14 -10.76
C TRP A 69 -18.73 14.57 -9.44
N PHE A 70 -18.65 13.24 -9.32
CA PHE A 70 -18.10 12.59 -8.14
C PHE A 70 -17.15 11.45 -8.54
N PHE A 71 -16.02 11.35 -7.83
CA PHE A 71 -14.94 10.40 -8.08
C PHE A 71 -15.01 9.16 -7.17
N GLY A 72 -16.12 8.96 -6.46
CA GLY A 72 -16.38 7.83 -5.58
C GLY A 72 -16.82 8.25 -4.18
N ALA A 73 -17.32 7.27 -3.41
CA ALA A 73 -17.74 7.42 -2.02
C ALA A 73 -16.62 6.91 -1.10
N SER A 74 -15.94 7.81 -0.40
CA SER A 74 -14.89 7.47 0.58
C SER A 74 -15.18 8.04 1.97
N SER A 75 -16.28 8.76 2.12
CA SER A 75 -16.61 9.47 3.36
C SER A 75 -16.89 8.48 4.49
N THR A 76 -17.48 7.33 4.17
CA THR A 76 -17.67 6.24 5.14
C THR A 76 -16.36 5.73 5.72
N SER A 77 -15.33 5.51 4.88
CA SER A 77 -14.01 5.08 5.34
C SER A 77 -13.30 6.17 6.13
N LEU A 78 -13.51 7.44 5.78
CA LEU A 78 -12.98 8.58 6.53
C LEU A 78 -13.65 8.69 7.91
N TYR A 79 -14.97 8.56 7.98
CA TYR A 79 -15.71 8.58 9.23
C TYR A 79 -15.24 7.48 10.18
N VAL A 80 -15.20 6.23 9.73
CA VAL A 80 -14.67 5.11 10.53
C VAL A 80 -13.23 5.38 10.96
N SER A 81 -12.39 5.93 10.07
CA SER A 81 -11.00 6.26 10.39
C SER A 81 -10.90 7.26 11.55
N ILE A 82 -11.73 8.29 11.54
CA ILE A 82 -11.76 9.33 12.57
C ILE A 82 -12.24 8.75 13.90
N GLN A 83 -13.24 7.86 13.88
CA GLN A 83 -13.66 7.12 15.08
C GLN A 83 -12.57 6.20 15.65
N GLN A 84 -11.67 5.67 14.80
CA GLN A 84 -10.49 4.95 15.28
C GLN A 84 -9.45 5.88 15.89
N TYR A 85 -9.35 7.12 15.40
CA TYR A 85 -8.47 8.13 15.98
C TYR A 85 -8.98 8.64 17.32
N SER A 86 -10.29 8.84 17.49
CA SER A 86 -10.90 9.20 18.78
C SER A 86 -10.91 8.05 19.78
N GLY A 87 -10.66 6.82 19.32
CA GLY A 87 -10.73 5.61 20.15
C GLY A 87 -12.13 5.06 20.35
N GLU A 88 -13.15 5.64 19.71
CA GLU A 88 -14.53 5.13 19.72
C GLU A 88 -14.63 3.75 19.06
N LYS A 89 -13.83 3.51 18.01
CA LYS A 89 -13.75 2.21 17.32
C LYS A 89 -12.37 1.59 17.44
N ASN A 90 -12.32 0.26 17.45
CA ASN A 90 -11.04 -0.44 17.47
C ASN A 90 -10.27 -0.21 16.15
N ILE A 91 -8.95 -0.05 16.24
CA ILE A 91 -8.05 0.08 15.09
C ILE A 91 -8.16 -1.14 14.15
N ILE A 92 -8.45 -2.33 14.69
CA ILE A 92 -8.63 -3.54 13.88
C ILE A 92 -10.01 -3.65 13.25
N PHE A 93 -10.93 -2.73 13.58
CA PHE A 93 -12.35 -2.76 13.21
C PHE A 93 -12.99 -4.12 13.49
N SER A 94 -13.23 -4.37 14.78
CA SER A 94 -13.73 -5.65 15.28
C SER A 94 -15.11 -6.01 14.73
N SER A 95 -15.57 -7.25 14.97
CA SER A 95 -16.94 -7.67 14.62
C SER A 95 -18.00 -6.81 15.30
N ASP A 96 -17.75 -6.32 16.51
CA ASP A 96 -18.66 -5.42 17.22
C ASP A 96 -18.68 -4.03 16.58
N ASP A 97 -17.51 -3.52 16.17
CA ASP A 97 -17.40 -2.27 15.42
C ASP A 97 -18.15 -2.35 14.08
N TRP A 98 -18.05 -3.50 13.40
CA TRP A 98 -18.76 -3.81 12.15
C TRP A 98 -20.27 -3.82 12.37
N ASN A 99 -20.75 -4.51 13.40
CA ASN A 99 -22.17 -4.58 13.73
C ASN A 99 -22.74 -3.20 14.11
N SER A 100 -21.99 -2.43 14.90
CA SER A 100 -22.32 -1.04 15.24
C SER A 100 -22.42 -0.17 13.99
N TRP A 101 -21.42 -0.25 13.10
CA TRP A 101 -21.40 0.49 11.85
C TRP A 101 -22.55 0.08 10.91
N GLN A 102 -22.89 -1.20 10.81
CA GLN A 102 -24.03 -1.66 10.00
C GLN A 102 -25.36 -1.09 10.50
N LYS A 103 -25.55 -0.99 11.82
CA LYS A 103 -26.75 -0.36 12.41
C LYS A 103 -26.83 1.14 12.07
N ASP A 104 -25.72 1.86 12.22
CA ASP A 104 -25.64 3.28 11.85
C ASP A 104 -25.90 3.47 10.34
N ARG A 105 -25.28 2.63 9.52
CA ARG A 105 -25.51 2.61 8.07
C ARG A 105 -26.99 2.41 7.76
N ALA A 106 -27.62 1.37 8.29
CA ALA A 106 -29.03 1.10 8.06
C ALA A 106 -29.93 2.29 8.44
N LYS A 107 -29.64 2.97 9.57
CA LYS A 107 -30.33 4.20 9.98
C LYS A 107 -30.19 5.32 8.95
N ARG A 108 -28.99 5.54 8.41
CA ARG A 108 -28.74 6.55 7.37
C ARG A 108 -29.47 6.22 6.08
N TYR A 109 -29.50 4.95 5.65
CA TYR A 109 -30.27 4.54 4.47
C TYR A 109 -31.77 4.68 4.66
N ALA A 110 -32.30 4.44 5.86
CA ALA A 110 -33.71 4.65 6.15
C ALA A 110 -34.14 6.12 5.98
N ALA A 111 -33.21 7.07 6.14
CA ALA A 111 -33.43 8.50 5.92
C ALA A 111 -33.03 8.99 4.52
N ALA A 112 -32.41 8.13 3.70
CA ALA A 112 -31.88 8.49 2.39
C ALA A 112 -32.89 8.25 1.27
N ARG A 113 -32.64 8.86 0.11
CA ARG A 113 -33.40 8.57 -1.12
C ARG A 113 -33.17 7.12 -1.58
N VAL A 114 -34.01 6.62 -2.48
CA VAL A 114 -33.85 5.27 -3.05
C VAL A 114 -32.81 5.28 -4.19
N GLY A 115 -32.06 4.19 -4.31
CA GLY A 115 -31.12 3.97 -5.42
C GLY A 115 -29.82 4.76 -5.29
N ALA A 116 -29.23 5.14 -6.43
CA ALA A 116 -27.91 5.78 -6.48
C ALA A 116 -27.85 7.14 -5.76
N LEU A 117 -28.96 7.88 -5.72
CA LEU A 117 -29.04 9.14 -4.96
C LEU A 117 -29.00 8.89 -3.45
N GLY A 118 -29.56 7.77 -2.98
CA GLY A 118 -29.46 7.36 -1.59
C GLY A 118 -28.04 7.08 -1.13
N GLU A 119 -27.27 6.36 -1.95
CA GLU A 119 -25.85 6.09 -1.70
C GLU A 119 -25.05 7.39 -1.52
N ILE A 120 -25.36 8.41 -2.35
CA ILE A 120 -24.72 9.73 -2.28
C ILE A 120 -25.13 10.47 -1.01
N ASP A 121 -26.40 10.43 -0.63
CA ASP A 121 -26.90 11.06 0.59
C ASP A 121 -26.25 10.42 1.84
N VAL A 122 -26.15 9.10 1.84
CA VAL A 122 -25.49 8.35 2.92
C VAL A 122 -24.01 8.70 3.00
N ASP A 123 -23.27 8.66 1.87
CA ASP A 123 -21.84 9.04 1.87
C ASP A 123 -21.64 10.50 2.31
N ARG A 124 -22.47 11.44 1.82
CA ARG A 124 -22.43 12.83 2.27
C ARG A 124 -22.68 12.95 3.77
N SER A 125 -23.66 12.21 4.30
CA SER A 125 -23.95 12.22 5.73
C SER A 125 -22.76 11.71 6.55
N TYR A 126 -22.02 10.71 6.05
CA TYR A 126 -20.78 10.27 6.68
C TYR A 126 -19.69 11.33 6.59
N GLY A 127 -19.62 12.09 5.49
CA GLY A 127 -18.65 13.17 5.32
C GLY A 127 -18.86 14.32 6.31
N ILE A 128 -20.13 14.67 6.57
CA ILE A 128 -20.51 15.67 7.57
C ILE A 128 -20.13 15.17 8.97
N SER A 129 -20.55 13.95 9.34
CA SER A 129 -20.21 13.38 10.66
C SER A 129 -18.69 13.19 10.83
N ALA A 130 -17.97 12.83 9.78
CA ALA A 130 -16.51 12.76 9.78
C ALA A 130 -15.91 14.14 10.11
N TYR A 131 -16.36 15.19 9.44
CA TYR A 131 -15.88 16.54 9.70
C TYR A 131 -16.17 16.97 11.15
N GLU A 132 -17.39 16.75 11.63
CA GLU A 132 -17.78 17.07 13.02
C GLU A 132 -16.91 16.33 14.04
N GLU A 133 -16.69 15.02 13.87
CA GLU A 133 -15.81 14.25 14.75
C GLU A 133 -14.34 14.68 14.63
N PHE A 134 -13.87 15.02 13.43
CA PHE A 134 -12.51 15.50 13.23
C PHE A 134 -12.23 16.79 14.00
N THR A 135 -13.18 17.72 14.06
CA THR A 135 -13.02 18.97 14.82
C THR A 135 -12.92 18.76 16.33
N LYS A 136 -13.31 17.58 16.83
CA LYS A 136 -13.20 17.19 18.25
C LYS A 136 -11.88 16.48 18.56
N LEU A 137 -11.11 16.06 17.55
CA LEU A 137 -9.86 15.33 17.76
C LEU A 137 -8.76 16.26 18.27
N GLU A 138 -8.08 15.82 19.33
CA GLU A 138 -6.84 16.47 19.75
C GLU A 138 -5.65 15.95 18.94
N ILE A 139 -4.61 16.77 18.79
CA ILE A 139 -3.34 16.35 18.18
C ILE A 139 -2.77 15.12 18.89
N GLY A 140 -2.99 15.01 20.21
CA GLY A 140 -2.59 13.86 21.02
C GLY A 140 -3.24 12.55 20.59
N ASP A 141 -4.52 12.58 20.22
CA ASP A 141 -5.27 11.40 19.73
C ASP A 141 -4.73 10.93 18.38
N VAL A 142 -4.51 11.88 17.47
CA VAL A 142 -3.96 11.62 16.14
C VAL A 142 -2.56 11.01 16.25
N ALA A 143 -1.68 11.58 17.10
CA ALA A 143 -0.33 11.06 17.29
C ALA A 143 -0.34 9.66 17.91
N ARG A 144 -1.08 9.48 19.02
CA ARG A 144 -1.12 8.20 19.77
C ARG A 144 -1.72 7.07 18.93
N ASN A 145 -2.91 7.29 18.37
CA ASN A 145 -3.63 6.27 17.63
C ASN A 145 -3.11 6.12 16.19
N GLY A 146 -2.51 7.18 15.63
CA GLY A 146 -1.78 7.12 14.36
C GLY A 146 -0.58 6.18 14.42
N ILE A 147 0.23 6.26 15.49
CA ILE A 147 1.35 5.33 15.70
C ILE A 147 0.84 3.89 15.80
N LYS A 148 -0.20 3.63 16.60
CA LYS A 148 -0.81 2.29 16.71
C LYS A 148 -1.34 1.79 15.36
N LYS A 149 -1.96 2.65 14.56
CA LYS A 149 -2.42 2.36 13.21
C LYS A 149 -1.27 1.99 12.27
N VAL A 150 -0.15 2.71 12.32
CA VAL A 150 1.07 2.37 11.57
C VAL A 150 1.56 0.98 11.98
N PHE A 151 1.66 0.72 13.29
CA PHE A 151 2.06 -0.61 13.78
C PHE A 151 1.08 -1.71 13.39
N TYR A 152 -0.22 -1.44 13.30
CA TYR A 152 -1.19 -2.41 12.82
C TYR A 152 -1.11 -2.63 11.29
N LEU A 153 -0.92 -1.56 10.51
CA LEU A 153 -0.79 -1.63 9.05
C LEU A 153 0.45 -2.43 8.62
N TRP A 154 1.54 -2.23 9.35
CA TRP A 154 2.86 -2.77 9.00
C TRP A 154 3.28 -3.97 9.85
N GLY A 155 2.71 -4.13 11.04
CA GLY A 155 2.89 -5.31 11.87
C GLY A 155 2.05 -6.47 11.33
N GLY A 156 2.48 -7.70 11.55
CA GLY A 156 1.58 -8.84 11.41
C GLY A 156 0.42 -8.60 12.36
N GLY A 157 -0.80 -8.43 11.84
CA GLY A 157 -2.00 -7.98 12.58
C GLY A 157 -2.39 -8.79 13.84
N ASN A 158 -1.58 -9.79 14.21
CA ASN A 158 -1.68 -10.66 15.38
C ASN A 158 -0.60 -10.43 16.45
N LEU A 159 0.26 -9.42 16.33
CA LEU A 159 1.10 -8.96 17.46
C LEU A 159 0.25 -8.63 18.71
N LEU A 160 -1.04 -8.34 18.51
CA LEU A 160 -2.02 -8.08 19.57
C LEU A 160 -2.86 -9.29 19.99
N LYS A 161 -2.75 -10.46 19.32
CA LYS A 161 -3.65 -11.62 19.51
C LYS A 161 -3.00 -12.90 20.06
N GLY A 162 -1.67 -12.96 20.22
CA GLY A 162 -1.01 -13.94 21.10
C GLY A 162 -1.00 -15.44 20.73
N GLU A 163 -1.43 -15.87 19.53
CA GLU A 163 -1.50 -17.32 19.17
C GLU A 163 -0.49 -17.74 18.07
N PHE A 164 0.27 -18.84 18.29
CA PHE A 164 1.30 -19.37 17.38
C PHE A 164 1.07 -20.85 17.00
N SER A 165 1.28 -21.24 15.73
CA SER A 165 1.16 -22.64 15.25
C SER A 165 2.50 -23.20 14.76
N LYS A 166 2.98 -24.27 15.43
CA LYS A 166 4.32 -24.86 15.26
C LYS A 166 4.54 -25.66 13.97
N LYS A 167 3.48 -26.26 13.39
CA LYS A 167 3.61 -27.21 12.25
C LYS A 167 3.97 -26.55 10.92
N LEU A 168 3.47 -25.35 10.66
CA LEU A 168 3.67 -24.65 9.39
C LEU A 168 5.02 -23.93 9.33
N TYR A 169 5.50 -23.41 10.47
CA TYR A 169 6.86 -22.89 10.61
C TYR A 169 7.89 -23.92 10.15
N THR A 170 7.72 -25.19 10.51
CA THR A 170 8.60 -26.29 10.08
C THR A 170 8.60 -26.48 8.57
N LEU A 171 7.45 -26.32 7.90
CA LEU A 171 7.33 -26.46 6.45
C LEU A 171 8.02 -25.31 5.70
N VAL A 172 7.75 -24.06 6.10
CA VAL A 172 8.35 -22.86 5.48
C VAL A 172 9.85 -22.79 5.74
N ALA A 173 10.29 -23.13 6.95
CA ALA A 173 11.71 -23.27 7.28
C ALA A 173 12.35 -24.37 6.42
N GLY A 174 11.69 -25.52 6.25
CA GLY A 174 12.15 -26.60 5.38
C GLY A 174 12.33 -26.17 3.92
N LEU A 175 11.36 -25.45 3.34
CA LEU A 175 11.43 -24.95 1.97
C LEU A 175 12.51 -23.88 1.79
N SER A 176 12.70 -23.01 2.79
CA SER A 176 13.75 -21.99 2.78
C SER A 176 15.15 -22.62 2.85
N VAL A 177 15.32 -23.63 3.71
CA VAL A 177 16.56 -24.42 3.82
C VAL A 177 16.85 -25.17 2.52
N LEU A 178 15.84 -25.78 1.90
CA LEU A 178 15.98 -26.45 0.61
C LEU A 178 16.43 -25.49 -0.49
N GLY A 179 15.85 -24.29 -0.56
CA GLY A 179 16.27 -23.26 -1.52
C GLY A 179 17.73 -22.85 -1.33
N ILE A 180 18.17 -22.69 -0.08
CA ILE A 180 19.57 -22.38 0.26
C ILE A 180 20.50 -23.51 -0.20
N ILE A 181 20.15 -24.77 0.08
CA ILE A 181 20.92 -25.95 -0.35
C ILE A 181 21.06 -25.98 -1.88
N LEU A 182 19.97 -25.78 -2.62
CA LEU A 182 20.00 -25.77 -4.09
C LEU A 182 20.87 -24.64 -4.66
N CYS A 183 20.91 -23.48 -3.98
CA CYS A 183 21.78 -22.36 -4.35
C CYS A 183 23.26 -22.68 -4.06
N LEU A 184 23.57 -23.31 -2.92
CA LEU A 184 24.93 -23.74 -2.56
C LEU A 184 25.46 -24.81 -3.51
N LEU A 185 24.59 -25.70 -4.00
CA LEU A 185 24.91 -26.71 -5.00
C LEU A 185 25.05 -26.14 -6.43
N LYS A 186 24.91 -24.82 -6.63
CA LYS A 186 24.95 -24.13 -7.93
C LYS A 186 23.91 -24.62 -8.95
N ILE A 187 22.87 -25.32 -8.50
CA ILE A 187 21.81 -25.86 -9.37
C ILE A 187 20.92 -24.74 -9.92
N ILE A 188 20.78 -23.65 -9.15
CA ILE A 188 20.03 -22.44 -9.54
C ILE A 188 20.96 -21.22 -9.51
N SER A 189 20.79 -20.32 -10.48
CA SER A 189 21.59 -19.08 -10.52
C SER A 189 21.26 -18.17 -9.33
N PHE A 190 22.23 -17.36 -8.88
CA PHE A 190 22.04 -16.43 -7.76
C PHE A 190 20.89 -15.44 -7.97
N ARG A 191 20.68 -14.99 -9.22
CA ARG A 191 19.55 -14.15 -9.61
C ARG A 191 18.23 -14.92 -9.51
N THR A 192 18.21 -16.17 -9.94
CA THR A 192 17.03 -17.06 -9.84
C THR A 192 16.68 -17.37 -8.39
N PHE A 193 17.68 -17.60 -7.53
CA PHE A 193 17.48 -17.81 -6.09
C PHE A 193 16.92 -16.55 -5.41
N GLY A 194 17.46 -15.36 -5.69
CA GLY A 194 16.95 -14.10 -5.14
C GLY A 194 15.48 -13.85 -5.51
N PHE A 195 15.10 -14.12 -6.77
CA PHE A 195 13.70 -14.02 -7.22
C PHE A 195 12.79 -15.10 -6.63
N ALA A 196 13.25 -16.35 -6.55
CA ALA A 196 12.49 -17.44 -5.93
C ALA A 196 12.29 -17.20 -4.43
N LEU A 197 13.32 -16.75 -3.72
CA LEU A 197 13.24 -16.38 -2.31
C LEU A 197 12.30 -15.20 -2.12
N ALA A 198 12.44 -14.12 -2.90
CA ALA A 198 11.50 -12.99 -2.87
C ALA A 198 10.05 -13.43 -3.13
N GLY A 199 9.82 -14.37 -4.05
CA GLY A 199 8.52 -14.97 -4.33
C GLY A 199 7.99 -15.82 -3.16
N VAL A 200 8.84 -16.61 -2.51
CA VAL A 200 8.49 -17.39 -1.30
C VAL A 200 8.20 -16.47 -0.14
N LEU A 201 9.03 -15.45 0.11
CA LEU A 201 8.78 -14.40 1.12
C LEU A 201 7.45 -13.68 0.85
N TYR A 202 7.14 -13.39 -0.42
CA TYR A 202 5.88 -12.77 -0.82
C TYR A 202 4.68 -13.71 -0.60
N ALA A 203 4.79 -14.97 -1.01
CA ALA A 203 3.77 -16.01 -0.82
C ALA A 203 3.53 -16.28 0.67
N CYS A 204 4.59 -16.33 1.49
CA CYS A 204 4.49 -16.38 2.95
C CYS A 204 3.79 -15.13 3.50
N SER A 205 4.12 -13.92 3.03
CA SER A 205 3.43 -12.69 3.45
C SER A 205 1.94 -12.66 3.06
N LEU A 206 1.58 -13.30 1.94
CA LEU A 206 0.22 -13.44 1.43
C LEU A 206 -0.57 -14.47 2.24
N TYR A 207 0.07 -15.58 2.58
CA TYR A 207 -0.51 -16.65 3.38
C TYR A 207 -0.67 -16.23 4.86
N ASP A 208 0.28 -15.46 5.40
CA ASP A 208 0.20 -14.84 6.73
C ASP A 208 -0.94 -13.83 6.84
N PHE A 209 -1.24 -13.10 5.76
CA PHE A 209 -2.43 -12.25 5.66
C PHE A 209 -3.72 -13.07 5.74
N TYR A 210 -3.74 -14.29 5.21
CA TYR A 210 -4.90 -15.18 5.23
C TYR A 210 -5.07 -15.98 6.53
N LEU A 211 -3.98 -16.35 7.22
CA LEU A 211 -4.04 -17.31 8.35
C LEU A 211 -3.65 -16.73 9.70
N GLY A 212 -3.20 -15.48 9.74
CA GLY A 212 -3.11 -14.71 10.97
C GLY A 212 -2.22 -15.32 12.05
N ARG A 213 -1.19 -16.09 11.69
CA ARG A 213 -0.37 -16.79 12.69
C ARG A 213 1.12 -16.74 12.35
N GLY A 214 1.81 -15.89 13.12
CA GLY A 214 3.20 -16.06 13.51
C GLY A 214 4.26 -15.91 12.42
N LEU A 215 4.89 -14.73 12.39
CA LEU A 215 6.35 -14.59 12.26
C LEU A 215 6.76 -13.11 12.38
N VAL A 216 6.78 -12.62 13.62
CA VAL A 216 7.39 -11.32 13.96
C VAL A 216 8.84 -11.29 13.47
N LEU A 217 9.57 -12.40 13.61
CA LEU A 217 10.96 -12.51 13.15
C LEU A 217 11.10 -12.39 11.62
N HIS A 218 10.21 -13.00 10.84
CA HIS A 218 10.29 -12.89 9.37
C HIS A 218 10.01 -11.48 8.89
N SER A 219 8.96 -10.86 9.44
CA SER A 219 8.62 -9.47 9.14
C SER A 219 9.75 -8.54 9.57
N PHE A 220 10.39 -8.80 10.71
CA PHE A 220 11.54 -8.07 11.20
C PHE A 220 12.78 -8.26 10.32
N LEU A 221 13.06 -9.47 9.84
CA LEU A 221 14.16 -9.74 8.92
C LEU A 221 13.95 -9.08 7.55
N ILE A 222 12.75 -9.19 6.99
CA ILE A 222 12.39 -8.48 5.75
C ILE A 222 12.56 -6.98 5.96
N PHE A 223 12.05 -6.44 7.06
CA PHE A 223 12.18 -5.02 7.38
C PHE A 223 13.65 -4.60 7.55
N ALA A 224 14.46 -5.38 8.25
CA ALA A 224 15.90 -5.14 8.38
C ALA A 224 16.60 -5.13 7.02
N PHE A 225 16.26 -6.05 6.12
CA PHE A 225 16.78 -6.04 4.76
C PHE A 225 16.26 -4.86 3.94
N VAL A 226 14.99 -4.46 4.09
CA VAL A 226 14.47 -3.23 3.46
C VAL A 226 15.29 -2.02 3.91
N VAL A 227 15.50 -1.87 5.21
CA VAL A 227 16.27 -0.75 5.78
C VAL A 227 17.70 -0.78 5.25
N ALA A 228 18.35 -1.94 5.22
CA ALA A 228 19.69 -2.09 4.65
C ALA A 228 19.74 -1.73 3.16
N GLY A 229 18.74 -2.16 2.38
CA GLY A 229 18.62 -1.85 0.96
C GLY A 229 18.39 -0.36 0.71
N ILE A 230 17.46 0.26 1.44
CA ILE A 230 17.21 1.71 1.39
C ILE A 230 18.47 2.49 1.77
N TRP A 231 19.13 2.09 2.87
CA TRP A 231 20.35 2.73 3.35
C TRP A 231 21.46 2.67 2.30
N ASN A 232 21.64 1.51 1.64
CA ASN A 232 22.61 1.37 0.57
C ASN A 232 22.24 2.20 -0.67
N SER A 233 20.95 2.28 -1.00
CA SER A 233 20.45 3.09 -2.09
C SER A 233 20.32 4.59 -1.74
N ARG A 234 20.67 5.05 -0.53
CA ARG A 234 20.36 6.41 -0.05
C ARG A 234 20.86 7.54 -0.95
N VAL A 235 22.04 7.39 -1.55
CA VAL A 235 22.62 8.39 -2.48
C VAL A 235 21.85 8.43 -3.82
N ARG A 236 21.25 7.29 -4.21
CA ARG A 236 20.51 7.12 -5.48
C ARG A 236 19.00 6.97 -5.26
N ILE A 237 18.50 7.20 -4.05
CA ILE A 237 17.09 6.92 -3.72
C ILE A 237 16.14 7.78 -4.53
N TRP A 238 16.60 8.98 -4.90
CA TRP A 238 15.91 9.88 -5.83
C TRP A 238 15.82 9.32 -7.24
N GLN A 239 16.72 8.46 -7.68
CA GLN A 239 16.61 7.75 -8.97
C GLN A 239 15.51 6.68 -8.94
N HIS A 240 15.14 6.22 -7.74
CA HIS A 240 14.12 5.21 -7.49
C HIS A 240 12.77 5.81 -7.06
N TRP A 241 12.55 7.11 -7.27
CA TRP A 241 11.33 7.78 -6.81
C TRP A 241 10.03 7.15 -7.32
N LEU A 242 10.03 6.65 -8.55
CA LEU A 242 8.88 5.93 -9.10
C LEU A 242 8.54 4.63 -8.34
N LEU A 243 9.52 4.03 -7.66
CA LEU A 243 9.32 2.82 -6.87
C LEU A 243 8.76 3.15 -5.48
N TRP A 244 9.28 4.18 -4.80
CA TRP A 244 8.79 4.49 -3.45
C TRP A 244 7.57 5.42 -3.45
N LEU A 245 7.32 6.20 -4.50
CA LEU A 245 6.18 7.13 -4.54
C LEU A 245 4.82 6.43 -4.36
N PRO A 246 4.50 5.31 -5.05
CA PRO A 246 3.24 4.60 -4.81
C PRO A 246 3.16 4.06 -3.38
N ALA A 247 4.25 3.51 -2.84
CA ALA A 247 4.28 3.01 -1.47
C ALA A 247 4.04 4.14 -0.45
N VAL A 248 4.76 5.26 -0.56
CA VAL A 248 4.60 6.42 0.31
C VAL A 248 3.22 7.04 0.16
N TYR A 249 2.74 7.25 -1.06
CA TYR A 249 1.40 7.79 -1.30
C TYR A 249 0.33 6.90 -0.68
N LEU A 250 0.37 5.59 -0.94
CA LEU A 250 -0.64 4.68 -0.43
C LEU A 250 -0.57 4.57 1.09
N THR A 251 0.63 4.63 1.67
CA THR A 251 0.81 4.70 3.12
C THR A 251 0.20 5.98 3.69
N LEU A 252 0.57 7.16 3.17
CA LEU A 252 0.08 8.44 3.67
C LEU A 252 -1.43 8.59 3.47
N ALA A 253 -1.94 8.22 2.29
CA ALA A 253 -3.36 8.26 2.00
C ALA A 253 -4.14 7.32 2.94
N HIS A 254 -3.73 6.05 3.06
CA HIS A 254 -4.46 5.08 3.89
C HIS A 254 -4.19 5.20 5.38
N LEU A 255 -3.16 5.94 5.80
CA LEU A 255 -2.96 6.30 7.19
C LEU A 255 -4.07 7.26 7.65
N VAL A 256 -4.41 8.25 6.81
CA VAL A 256 -5.53 9.17 7.06
C VAL A 256 -6.87 8.45 6.99
N PHE A 257 -7.03 7.48 6.09
CA PHE A 257 -8.24 6.67 5.97
C PHE A 257 -8.22 5.42 6.88
N HIS A 258 -9.27 4.59 6.80
CA HIS A 258 -9.33 3.32 7.51
C HIS A 258 -8.10 2.47 7.14
N VAL A 259 -7.41 1.96 8.16
CA VAL A 259 -6.25 1.08 7.99
C VAL A 259 -6.75 -0.36 7.92
N GLU A 260 -6.62 -0.99 6.76
CA GLU A 260 -6.81 -2.42 6.59
C GLU A 260 -5.50 -3.01 6.09
N ALA A 261 -5.18 -4.22 6.51
CA ALA A 261 -3.93 -4.88 6.12
C ALA A 261 -3.79 -5.03 4.59
N ARG A 262 -4.90 -5.02 3.83
CA ARG A 262 -4.91 -5.01 2.35
C ARG A 262 -4.29 -3.75 1.74
N TYR A 263 -4.16 -2.67 2.49
CA TYR A 263 -3.55 -1.42 2.02
C TYR A 263 -2.02 -1.42 2.08
N SER A 264 -1.42 -2.39 2.77
CA SER A 264 0.03 -2.66 2.66
C SER A 264 0.39 -3.31 1.31
N PHE A 265 -0.58 -3.97 0.67
CA PHE A 265 -0.36 -4.84 -0.49
C PHE A 265 0.33 -4.15 -1.67
N PRO A 266 -0.03 -2.91 -2.04
CA PRO A 266 0.64 -2.22 -3.14
C PRO A 266 2.08 -1.76 -2.80
N ALA A 267 2.40 -1.59 -1.52
CA ALA A 267 3.76 -1.22 -1.09
C ALA A 267 4.69 -2.43 -1.05
N ARG A 268 4.15 -3.64 -0.84
CA ARG A 268 4.93 -4.88 -0.67
C ARG A 268 5.90 -5.19 -1.81
N PRO A 269 5.53 -5.10 -3.11
CA PRO A 269 6.48 -5.36 -4.20
C PRO A 269 7.73 -4.48 -4.11
N PHE A 270 7.57 -3.21 -3.74
CA PHE A 270 8.69 -2.27 -3.62
C PHE A 270 9.57 -2.57 -2.41
N LEU A 271 8.94 -2.89 -1.27
CA LEU A 271 9.66 -3.31 -0.07
C LEU A 271 10.46 -4.59 -0.33
N ILE A 272 9.91 -5.53 -1.12
CA ILE A 272 10.61 -6.76 -1.52
C ILE A 272 11.83 -6.45 -2.40
N VAL A 273 11.74 -5.49 -3.33
CA VAL A 273 12.90 -5.05 -4.11
C VAL A 273 14.00 -4.52 -3.20
N PHE A 274 13.67 -3.65 -2.24
CA PHE A 274 14.66 -3.15 -1.28
C PHE A 274 15.18 -4.24 -0.33
N ALA A 275 14.34 -5.19 0.09
CA ALA A 275 14.77 -6.36 0.85
C ALA A 275 15.80 -7.18 0.07
N ALA A 276 15.55 -7.42 -1.22
CA ALA A 276 16.49 -8.15 -2.09
C ALA A 276 17.82 -7.42 -2.24
N VAL A 277 17.80 -6.09 -2.38
CA VAL A 277 19.02 -5.26 -2.38
C VAL A 277 19.75 -5.40 -1.04
N GLY A 278 19.07 -5.26 0.10
CA GLY A 278 19.68 -5.41 1.41
C GLY A 278 20.28 -6.79 1.66
N LEU A 279 19.58 -7.84 1.25
CA LEU A 279 20.05 -9.22 1.33
C LEU A 279 21.32 -9.43 0.49
N SER A 280 21.37 -8.86 -0.73
CA SER A 280 22.52 -8.96 -1.64
C SER A 280 23.81 -8.37 -1.07
N LEU A 281 23.72 -7.45 -0.10
CA LEU A 281 24.88 -6.86 0.58
C LEU A 281 25.45 -7.77 1.66
N LEU A 282 24.58 -8.55 2.32
CA LEU A 282 24.96 -9.41 3.44
C LEU A 282 25.44 -10.78 2.96
N PHE A 283 24.86 -11.27 1.86
CA PHE A 283 25.09 -12.63 1.39
C PHE A 283 26.56 -12.94 1.04
N PRO A 284 27.33 -12.08 0.34
CA PRO A 284 28.74 -12.35 0.05
C PRO A 284 29.59 -12.45 1.33
N ARG A 285 29.30 -11.60 2.33
CA ARG A 285 30.00 -11.59 3.62
C ARG A 285 29.74 -12.85 4.43
N LEU A 286 28.51 -13.34 4.43
CA LEU A 286 28.11 -14.54 5.16
C LEU A 286 28.69 -15.82 4.56
N LEU A 287 28.86 -15.87 3.23
CA LEU A 287 29.39 -17.05 2.54
C LEU A 287 30.91 -17.02 2.31
N GLY A 288 31.61 -16.01 2.84
CA GLY A 288 33.05 -15.86 2.61
C GLY A 288 33.40 -15.56 1.13
N PHE A 289 32.43 -15.15 0.32
CA PHE A 289 32.69 -14.69 -1.04
C PHE A 289 33.23 -13.26 -0.95
N THR A 290 34.55 -13.12 -1.03
CA THR A 290 35.16 -11.87 -1.45
C THR A 290 34.75 -11.65 -2.91
N MET A 291 33.74 -10.79 -3.12
CA MET A 291 33.56 -10.18 -4.44
C MET A 291 34.86 -9.45 -4.71
N ARG A 292 35.70 -10.05 -5.57
CA ARG A 292 36.84 -9.35 -6.15
C ARG A 292 36.21 -8.09 -6.74
N PRO A 293 36.58 -6.88 -6.29
CA PRO A 293 36.12 -5.68 -6.97
C PRO A 293 36.57 -5.88 -8.42
N ASP A 294 35.60 -6.06 -9.32
CA ASP A 294 35.88 -6.18 -10.74
C ASP A 294 36.78 -4.99 -11.07
N ALA A 295 38.01 -5.29 -11.48
CA ALA A 295 39.03 -4.29 -11.73
C ALA A 295 38.41 -3.22 -12.64
N GLU A 296 38.37 -2.00 -12.12
CA GLU A 296 37.80 -0.85 -12.82
C GLU A 296 38.46 -0.75 -14.21
N ASN A 297 37.65 -0.98 -15.24
CA ASN A 297 37.90 -0.54 -16.62
C ASN A 297 36.98 0.66 -16.90
#